data_AF-A0A960IG21-F1
#
_entry.id   AF-A0A960IG21-F1
#
_cell.length_a   1.000
_cell.length_b   1.000
_cell.length_c   1.000
_cell.angle_alpha   90.00
_cell.angle_beta   90.00
_cell.angle_gamma   90.00
#
_symmetry.space_group_name_H-M   'P 1'
#
loop_
_entity.id
_entity.type
_entity.pdbx_description
1 polymer ?
#
loop_
_entity_poly.entity_id
_entity_poly.type
_entity_poly.pdbx_seq_one_letter_code
_entity_poly.pdbx_strand_id
1 'polypeptide(L)'
;MEEELRRVRAEIAGTPAVDIVANHAIGLWQLAVLHLNPEAGQPLRLAEAAVAIDAMGGMVDALGDRLGEHAEPLRGAVTQLRLAFVEIQRQVSPEGGGEAE
;
A
#
# COMPACT_ATOMS: atom_id res chain seq x y z
N MET A 1 -27.42 -19.91 3.60
CA MET A 1 -26.40 -19.35 2.68
C MET A 1 -26.96 -18.28 1.75
N GLU A 2 -28.03 -18.52 0.96
CA GLU A 2 -28.55 -17.51 0.02
C GLU A 2 -29.03 -16.21 0.67
N GLU A 3 -29.70 -16.30 1.83
CA GLU A 3 -30.14 -15.10 2.58
C GLU A 3 -28.97 -14.29 3.12
N GLU A 4 -27.89 -14.95 3.50
CA GLU A 4 -26.69 -14.30 4.03
C GLU A 4 -25.93 -13.57 2.91
N LEU A 5 -25.78 -14.21 1.74
CA LEU A 5 -25.20 -13.57 0.56
C LEU A 5 -26.03 -12.36 0.12
N ARG A 6 -27.36 -12.42 0.24
CA ARG A 6 -28.25 -11.29 -0.07
C ARG A 6 -28.05 -10.13 0.91
N ARG A 7 -27.88 -10.41 2.20
CA ARG A 7 -27.58 -9.38 3.22
C ARG A 7 -26.24 -8.71 2.95
N VAL A 8 -25.18 -9.49 2.75
CA VAL A 8 -23.84 -8.96 2.43
C VAL A 8 -23.85 -8.09 1.17
N ARG A 9 -24.56 -8.51 0.12
CA ARG A 9 -24.71 -7.70 -1.11
C ARG A 9 -25.44 -6.39 -0.85
N ALA A 10 -26.51 -6.40 -0.07
CA ALA A 10 -27.27 -5.21 0.25
C ALA A 10 -26.45 -4.21 1.08
N GLU A 11 -25.64 -4.73 2.01
CA GLU A 11 -24.70 -3.93 2.81
C GLU A 11 -23.65 -3.25 1.91
N ILE A 12 -22.96 -4.02 1.07
CA ILE A 12 -21.95 -3.49 0.13
C ILE A 12 -22.57 -2.45 -0.82
N ALA A 13 -23.78 -2.68 -1.30
CA ALA A 13 -24.47 -1.73 -2.19
C ALA A 13 -24.89 -0.43 -1.47
N GLY A 14 -25.05 -0.46 -0.15
CA GLY A 14 -25.39 0.71 0.66
C GLY A 14 -24.20 1.55 1.09
N THR A 15 -22.99 0.98 1.11
CA THR A 15 -21.76 1.71 1.47
C THR A 15 -21.26 2.53 0.29
N PRO A 16 -20.86 3.81 0.49
CA PRO A 16 -20.20 4.58 -0.56
C PRO A 16 -18.95 3.84 -1.07
N ALA A 17 -18.85 3.68 -2.38
CA ALA A 17 -17.74 2.96 -3.01
C ALA A 17 -16.37 3.54 -2.61
N VAL A 18 -16.31 4.85 -2.36
CA VAL A 18 -15.09 5.54 -1.91
C VAL A 18 -14.59 5.05 -0.56
N ASP A 19 -15.48 4.73 0.38
CA ASP A 19 -15.11 4.24 1.72
C ASP A 19 -14.58 2.81 1.64
N ILE A 20 -15.22 1.98 0.80
CA ILE A 20 -14.73 0.63 0.51
C ILE A 20 -13.33 0.73 -0.12
N VAL A 21 -13.14 1.55 -1.14
CA VAL A 21 -11.86 1.71 -1.82
C VAL A 21 -10.78 2.25 -0.87
N ALA A 22 -11.11 3.24 -0.04
CA ALA A 22 -10.20 3.75 0.99
C ALA A 22 -9.76 2.64 1.96
N ASN A 23 -10.69 1.78 2.39
CA ASN A 23 -10.37 0.62 3.21
C ASN A 23 -9.42 -0.37 2.49
N HIS A 24 -9.56 -0.56 1.17
CA HIS A 24 -8.62 -1.40 0.40
C HIS A 24 -7.23 -0.77 0.31
N ALA A 25 -7.13 0.56 0.24
CA ALA A 25 -5.86 1.27 0.29
C ALA A 25 -5.13 1.05 1.63
N ILE A 26 -5.86 0.95 2.74
CA ILE A 26 -5.28 0.56 4.04
C ILE A 26 -4.68 -0.85 3.99
N GLY A 27 -5.37 -1.81 3.34
CA GLY A 27 -4.84 -3.17 3.16
C GLY A 27 -3.52 -3.19 2.35
N LEU A 28 -3.44 -2.40 1.28
CA LEU A 28 -2.20 -2.25 0.50
C LEU A 28 -1.09 -1.60 1.33
N TRP A 29 -1.42 -0.62 2.16
CA TRP A 29 -0.47 -0.01 3.08
C TRP A 29 0.08 -1.02 4.08
N GLN A 30 -0.78 -1.81 4.73
CA GLN A 30 -0.37 -2.86 5.67
C GLN A 30 0.54 -3.89 5.00
N LEU A 31 0.22 -4.28 3.76
CA LEU A 31 1.02 -5.22 2.98
C LEU A 31 2.42 -4.65 2.69
N ALA A 32 2.52 -3.38 2.28
CA ALA A 32 3.81 -2.72 2.08
C ALA A 32 4.64 -2.68 3.38
N VAL A 33 4.03 -2.28 4.49
CA VAL A 33 4.69 -2.23 5.81
C VAL A 33 5.20 -3.61 6.22
N LEU A 34 4.40 -4.66 6.06
CA LEU A 34 4.79 -6.04 6.40
C LEU A 34 6.05 -6.48 5.64
N HIS A 35 6.18 -6.09 4.37
CA HIS A 35 7.32 -6.45 3.54
C HIS A 35 8.56 -5.58 3.79
N LEU A 36 8.36 -4.34 4.24
CA LEU A 36 9.43 -3.41 4.61
C LEU A 36 9.96 -3.65 6.04
N ASN A 37 9.11 -4.15 6.94
CA ASN A 37 9.45 -4.44 8.33
C ASN A 37 9.08 -5.90 8.67
N PRO A 38 9.84 -6.87 8.13
CA PRO A 38 9.57 -8.28 8.38
C PRO A 38 9.87 -8.66 9.84
N GLU A 39 9.16 -9.67 10.35
CA GLU A 39 9.45 -10.25 11.66
C GLU A 39 10.88 -10.79 11.75
N ALA A 40 11.42 -10.88 12.98
CA ALA A 40 12.77 -11.37 13.22
C ALA A 40 13.01 -12.76 12.57
N GLY A 41 14.04 -12.84 11.73
CA GLY A 41 14.40 -14.06 11.00
C GLY A 41 13.75 -14.22 9.62
N GLN A 42 12.85 -13.32 9.21
CA GLN A 42 12.34 -13.29 7.85
C GLN A 42 13.14 -12.34 6.94
N PRO A 43 13.29 -12.66 5.65
CA PRO A 43 14.00 -11.79 4.72
C PRO A 43 13.15 -10.57 4.37
N LEU A 44 13.84 -9.43 4.20
CA LEU A 44 13.27 -8.24 3.60
C LEU A 44 12.88 -8.53 2.14
N ARG A 45 11.66 -8.12 1.74
CA ARG A 45 11.12 -8.38 0.39
C ARG A 45 10.78 -7.06 -0.32
N LEU A 46 11.82 -6.36 -0.79
CA LEU A 46 11.65 -5.06 -1.45
C LEU A 46 10.76 -5.16 -2.70
N ALA A 47 10.92 -6.20 -3.54
CA ALA A 47 10.07 -6.35 -4.72
C ALA A 47 8.58 -6.47 -4.37
N GLU A 48 8.24 -7.22 -3.31
CA GLU A 48 6.85 -7.35 -2.83
C GLU A 48 6.32 -6.04 -2.24
N ALA A 49 7.16 -5.33 -1.46
CA ALA A 49 6.80 -4.00 -0.97
C ALA A 49 6.52 -3.02 -2.11
N ALA A 50 7.34 -3.03 -3.17
CA ALA A 50 7.17 -2.16 -4.32
C ALA A 50 5.83 -2.38 -5.02
N VAL A 51 5.40 -3.64 -5.22
CA VAL A 51 4.10 -3.97 -5.81
C VAL A 51 2.95 -3.33 -5.03
N ALA A 52 2.97 -3.44 -3.69
CA ALA A 52 1.94 -2.86 -2.84
C ALA A 52 1.94 -1.32 -2.87
N ILE A 53 3.13 -0.71 -2.85
CA ILE A 53 3.31 0.76 -2.92
C ILE A 53 2.83 1.31 -4.26
N ASP A 54 3.17 0.64 -5.37
CA ASP A 54 2.77 1.06 -6.71
C ASP A 54 1.27 0.89 -6.93
N ALA A 55 0.68 -0.20 -6.44
CA ALA A 55 -0.77 -0.41 -6.49
C ALA A 55 -1.52 0.68 -5.70
N MET A 56 -1.05 1.01 -4.49
CA MET A 56 -1.65 2.07 -3.67
C MET A 56 -1.46 3.44 -4.32
N GLY A 57 -0.26 3.74 -4.79
CA GLY A 57 0.07 4.99 -5.47
C GLY A 57 -0.78 5.19 -6.73
N GLY A 58 -0.85 4.19 -7.60
CA GLY A 58 -1.66 4.26 -8.81
C GLY A 58 -3.16 4.44 -8.52
N MET A 59 -3.67 3.82 -7.46
CA MET A 59 -5.05 4.03 -7.00
C MET A 59 -5.30 5.46 -6.53
N VAL A 60 -4.40 5.99 -5.69
CA VAL A 60 -4.51 7.37 -5.17
C VAL A 60 -4.40 8.40 -6.29
N ASP A 61 -3.43 8.22 -7.17
CA ASP A 61 -3.18 9.12 -8.30
C ASP A 61 -4.35 9.12 -9.30
N ALA A 62 -4.91 7.95 -9.61
CA ALA A 62 -6.02 7.82 -10.55
C ALA A 62 -7.35 8.35 -10.02
N LEU A 63 -7.59 8.25 -8.70
CA LEU A 63 -8.85 8.69 -8.10
C LEU A 63 -8.81 10.16 -7.70
N GLY A 64 -7.67 10.69 -7.27
CA GLY A 64 -7.48 12.10 -6.94
C GLY A 64 -8.57 12.62 -6.00
N ASP A 65 -9.23 13.72 -6.38
CA ASP A 65 -10.28 14.37 -5.59
C ASP A 65 -11.53 13.49 -5.38
N ARG A 66 -11.72 12.43 -6.18
CA ARG A 66 -12.84 11.47 -6.00
C ARG A 66 -12.72 10.66 -4.71
N LEU A 67 -11.55 10.67 -4.06
CA LEU A 67 -11.35 10.08 -2.73
C LEU A 67 -11.98 10.90 -1.60
N GLY A 68 -12.44 12.13 -1.86
CA GLY A 68 -13.09 12.98 -0.87
C GLY A 68 -12.18 13.23 0.34
N GLU A 69 -12.70 12.99 1.54
CA GLU A 69 -11.96 13.18 2.79
C GLU A 69 -10.73 12.26 2.93
N HIS A 70 -10.71 11.13 2.22
CA HIS A 70 -9.59 10.17 2.26
C HIS A 70 -8.41 10.58 1.39
N ALA A 71 -8.58 11.57 0.49
CA ALA A 71 -7.58 11.91 -0.51
C ALA A 71 -6.23 12.33 0.12
N GLU A 72 -6.27 13.24 1.09
CA GLU A 72 -5.06 13.76 1.72
C GLU A 72 -4.36 12.76 2.64
N PRO A 73 -5.07 12.04 3.54
CA PRO A 73 -4.47 10.97 4.32
C PRO A 73 -3.80 9.89 3.47
N LEU A 74 -4.44 9.46 2.37
CA LEU A 74 -3.89 8.41 1.51
C LEU A 74 -2.67 8.88 0.71
N ARG A 75 -2.65 10.12 0.22
CA ARG A 75 -1.44 10.72 -0.39
C ARG A 75 -0.28 10.79 0.60
N GLY A 76 -0.56 11.19 1.84
CA GLY A 76 0.43 11.20 2.92
C GLY A 76 0.99 9.80 3.18
N ALA A 77 0.13 8.79 3.26
CA ALA A 77 0.54 7.39 3.49
C ALA A 77 1.41 6.84 2.35
N VAL A 78 1.05 7.07 1.08
CA VAL A 78 1.88 6.68 -0.08
C VAL A 78 3.25 7.35 -0.02
N THR A 79 3.29 8.65 0.32
CA THR A 79 4.55 9.39 0.44
C THR A 79 5.45 8.79 1.53
N GLN A 80 4.88 8.48 2.70
CA GLN A 80 5.63 7.85 3.80
C GLN A 80 6.17 6.47 3.42
N LEU A 81 5.38 5.65 2.74
CA LEU A 81 5.83 4.33 2.27
C LEU A 81 6.99 4.44 1.27
N ARG A 82 6.89 5.36 0.29
CA ARG A 82 7.95 5.58 -0.70
C ARG A 82 9.25 6.04 -0.05
N LEU A 83 9.18 6.91 0.96
CA LEU A 83 10.35 7.35 1.73
C LEU A 83 10.98 6.18 2.50
N ALA A 84 10.18 5.41 3.22
CA ALA A 84 10.65 4.23 3.96
C ALA A 84 11.29 3.20 3.03
N PHE A 85 10.71 2.96 1.86
CA PHE A 85 11.26 2.07 0.84
C PHE A 85 12.65 2.50 0.39
N VAL A 86 12.84 3.78 0.04
CA VAL A 86 14.14 4.30 -0.43
C VAL A 86 15.18 4.26 0.69
N GLU A 87 14.80 4.58 1.92
CA GLU A 87 15.69 4.50 3.07
C GLU A 87 16.20 3.08 3.29
N ILE A 88 15.29 2.10 3.31
CA ILE A 88 15.64 0.68 3.49
C ILE A 88 16.45 0.16 2.30
N GLN A 89 16.09 0.54 1.07
CA GLN A 89 16.85 0.14 -0.13
C GLN A 89 18.32 0.59 -0.05
N ARG A 90 18.58 1.81 0.46
CA ARG A 90 19.95 2.32 0.68
C ARG A 90 20.70 1.56 1.76
N GLN A 91 20.02 1.12 2.82
CA GLN A 91 20.64 0.31 3.89
C GLN A 91 21.05 -1.08 3.39
N VAL A 92 20.25 -1.66 2.50
CA VAL A 92 20.48 -3.02 1.95
C VAL A 92 21.45 -2.99 0.76
N SER A 93 21.53 -1.86 0.05
CA SER A 93 22.47 -1.63 -1.05
C SER A 93 23.41 -0.46 -0.71
N PRO A 94 24.39 -0.68 0.19
CA PRO A 94 25.43 0.31 0.45
C PRO A 94 26.41 0.30 -0.73
N GLU A 95 26.07 1.06 -1.78
CA GLU A 95 26.94 1.51 -2.87
C GLU A 95 27.29 0.52 -4.01
N GLY A 96 27.02 0.96 -5.24
CA GLY A 96 27.87 0.65 -6.37
C GLY A 96 29.13 1.50 -6.28
N GLY A 97 30.21 0.91 -5.78
CA GLY A 97 31.57 1.44 -5.85
C GLY A 97 32.44 0.40 -6.54
N GLY A 98 32.57 0.53 -7.86
CA GLY A 98 33.52 -0.29 -8.60
C GLY A 98 34.94 0.15 -8.28
N GLU A 99 35.74 -0.81 -7.82
CA GLU A 99 37.18 -0.78 -8.01
C GLU A 99 37.56 -2.12 -8.65
N ALA A 100 37.67 -2.10 -9.97
CA ALA A 100 38.62 -2.95 -10.66
C ALA A 100 39.96 -2.22 -10.59
N GLU A 101 40.88 -2.74 -9.78
CA GLU A 101 42.31 -2.57 -9.96
C GLU A 101 42.97 -3.95 -9.98
#